data_AF-A0A450YW58-F1
#
_entry.id   AF-A0A450YW58-F1
#
_cell.length_a   1.000
_cell.length_b   1.000
_cell.length_c   1.000
_cell.angle_alpha   90.00
_cell.angle_beta   90.00
_cell.angle_gamma   90.00
#
_symmetry.space_group_name_H-M   'P 1'
#
loop_
_entity.id
_entity.type
_entity.pdbx_description
1 polymer ?
#
loop_
_entity_poly.entity_id
_entity_poly.type
_entity_poly.pdbx_seq_one_letter_code
_entity_poly.pdbx_strand_id
1 'polypeptide(L)'
;MKFTHEIRIDAGARKASARRCKGLSDARKAIAELGALRRRRVEIQDLLSEEFDRIAQSFSEELRRNQNRRDALTAGVAEWCEANRAEILEKGKKTANLGSGKVSWRNGARSVVLTRDEAEIIRECKRGGLLDLIAIRESIDKSAVLKNPGRIEGVEGVSIARGEETFRIEPFEPGADIR
;
A
#
# COMPACT_ATOMS: atom_id res chain seq x y z
N MET A 1 -2.69 -1.45 8.36
CA MET A 1 -1.31 -1.81 7.97
C MET A 1 -1.35 -3.21 7.36
N LYS A 2 -1.23 -3.36 6.04
CA LYS A 2 -1.32 -4.69 5.40
C LYS A 2 -0.01 -5.43 5.67
N PHE A 3 0.00 -6.31 6.67
CA PHE A 3 1.09 -7.27 6.84
C PHE A 3 0.97 -8.34 5.75
N THR A 4 1.41 -7.99 4.55
CA THR A 4 1.69 -8.98 3.51
C THR A 4 3.02 -9.63 3.91
N HIS A 5 2.98 -10.56 4.86
CA HIS A 5 4.05 -11.54 4.97
C HIS A 5 3.94 -12.43 3.73
N GLU A 6 4.61 -12.00 2.65
CA GLU A 6 5.00 -12.92 1.59
C GLU A 6 5.96 -13.92 2.23
N ILE A 7 5.42 -15.01 2.77
CA ILE A 7 6.23 -16.18 3.05
C ILE A 7 6.74 -16.66 1.69
N ARG A 8 7.97 -16.27 1.33
CA ARG A 8 8.71 -16.87 0.23
C ARG A 8 9.05 -18.30 0.63
N ILE A 9 8.08 -19.20 0.49
CA ILE A 9 8.32 -20.64 0.59
C ILE A 9 8.96 -21.05 -0.74
N ASP A 10 10.24 -21.40 -0.66
CA ASP A 10 11.03 -21.94 -1.77
C ASP A 10 10.28 -23.08 -2.49
N ALA A 11 10.19 -22.99 -3.81
CA ALA A 11 9.49 -23.97 -4.64
C ALA A 11 10.13 -25.37 -4.53
N GLY A 12 11.44 -25.43 -4.22
CA GLY A 12 12.17 -26.68 -4.00
C GLY A 12 11.74 -27.43 -2.74
N ALA A 13 11.37 -26.71 -1.67
CA ALA A 13 10.98 -27.32 -0.40
C ALA A 13 9.59 -28.00 -0.44
N ARG A 14 8.68 -27.54 -1.32
CA ARG A 14 7.32 -28.12 -1.45
C ARG A 14 7.31 -29.55 -2.00
N LYS A 15 8.29 -29.94 -2.82
CA LYS A 15 8.34 -31.28 -3.44
C LYS A 15 8.81 -32.36 -2.45
N ALA A 16 9.64 -32.01 -1.47
CA ALA A 16 10.26 -32.97 -0.56
C ALA A 16 9.30 -33.51 0.52
N SER A 17 8.26 -32.75 0.88
CA SER A 17 7.27 -33.11 1.92
C SER A 17 5.87 -33.46 1.36
N ALA A 18 5.75 -33.61 0.04
CA ALA A 18 4.46 -33.84 -0.61
C ALA A 18 3.85 -35.20 -0.23
N ARG A 19 2.70 -35.19 0.44
CA ARG A 19 1.87 -36.38 0.65
C ARG A 19 1.44 -36.94 -0.71
N ARG A 20 1.87 -38.17 -1.03
CA ARG A 20 1.45 -38.86 -2.26
C ARG A 20 0.06 -39.47 -2.07
N CYS A 21 -0.87 -39.16 -2.99
CA CYS A 21 -2.15 -39.84 -3.10
C CYS A 21 -1.95 -41.14 -3.90
N LYS A 22 -2.31 -42.31 -3.36
CA LYS A 22 -2.12 -43.61 -4.02
C LYS A 22 -3.33 -44.04 -4.85
N GLY A 23 -4.41 -43.26 -4.84
CA GLY A 23 -5.62 -43.50 -5.63
C GLY A 23 -6.71 -42.44 -5.42
N LEU A 24 -7.86 -42.63 -6.09
CA LEU A 24 -8.99 -41.68 -6.10
C LEU A 24 -9.53 -41.34 -4.69
N SER A 25 -9.59 -42.32 -3.80
CA SER A 25 -10.04 -42.11 -2.41
C SER A 25 -9.11 -41.17 -1.64
N ASP A 26 -7.78 -41.33 -1.81
CA ASP A 26 -6.79 -40.46 -1.17
C ASP A 26 -6.88 -39.03 -1.70
N ALA A 27 -7.03 -38.88 -3.02
CA ALA A 27 -7.21 -37.57 -3.66
C ALA A 27 -8.46 -36.86 -3.14
N ARG A 28 -9.60 -37.56 -3.04
CA ARG A 28 -10.84 -36.99 -2.48
C ARG A 28 -10.68 -36.53 -1.04
N LYS A 29 -10.01 -37.33 -0.20
CA LYS A 29 -9.72 -36.96 1.20
C LYS A 29 -8.80 -35.74 1.27
N ALA A 30 -7.76 -35.68 0.45
CA ALA A 30 -6.85 -34.54 0.39
C ALA A 30 -7.57 -33.26 -0.07
N ILE A 31 -8.47 -33.34 -1.05
CA ILE A 31 -9.28 -32.20 -1.49
C ILE A 31 -10.21 -31.72 -0.37
N ALA A 32 -10.86 -32.62 0.36
CA ALA A 32 -11.70 -32.26 1.50
C ALA A 32 -10.90 -31.56 2.61
N GLU A 33 -9.72 -32.10 2.93
CA GLU A 33 -8.78 -31.52 3.90
C GLU A 33 -8.30 -30.13 3.48
N LEU A 34 -7.96 -29.94 2.19
CA LEU A 34 -7.63 -28.62 1.63
C LEU A 34 -8.76 -27.61 1.82
N GLY A 35 -10.02 -28.02 1.62
CA GLY A 35 -11.18 -27.16 1.87
C GLY A 35 -11.33 -26.78 3.35
N ALA A 36 -11.16 -27.74 4.26
CA ALA A 36 -11.19 -27.47 5.70
C ALA A 36 -10.10 -26.49 6.13
N LEU A 37 -8.87 -26.67 5.63
CA LEU A 37 -7.74 -25.78 5.91
C LEU A 37 -7.95 -24.37 5.33
N ARG A 38 -8.55 -24.24 4.14
CA ARG A 38 -8.90 -22.94 3.55
C ARG A 38 -9.88 -22.18 4.45
N ARG A 39 -10.97 -22.82 4.88
CA ARG A 39 -11.94 -22.21 5.80
C ARG A 39 -11.31 -21.82 7.13
N ARG A 40 -10.51 -22.71 7.72
CA ARG A 40 -9.82 -22.42 8.98
C ARG A 40 -8.88 -21.22 8.85
N ARG A 41 -8.19 -21.07 7.71
CA ARG A 41 -7.35 -19.91 7.45
C ARG A 41 -8.16 -18.61 7.39
N VAL A 42 -9.32 -18.62 6.73
CA VAL A 42 -10.21 -17.46 6.66
C VAL A 42 -10.68 -17.09 8.07
N GLU A 43 -11.18 -18.05 8.84
CA GLU A 43 -11.61 -17.84 10.23
C GLU A 43 -10.49 -17.23 11.10
N ILE A 44 -9.26 -17.75 11.01
CA ILE A 44 -8.11 -17.18 11.73
C ILE A 44 -7.84 -15.73 11.27
N GLN A 45 -7.94 -15.45 9.97
CA GLN A 45 -7.71 -14.12 9.44
C GLN A 45 -8.77 -13.12 9.92
N ASP A 46 -10.02 -13.55 10.04
CA ASP A 46 -11.12 -12.73 10.54
C ASP A 46 -10.92 -12.44 12.03
N LEU A 47 -10.62 -13.46 12.84
CA LEU A 47 -10.29 -13.29 14.27
C LEU A 47 -9.10 -12.34 14.48
N LEU A 48 -8.04 -12.46 13.65
CA LEU A 48 -6.89 -11.55 13.72
C LEU A 48 -7.28 -10.11 13.38
N SER A 49 -8.21 -9.92 12.44
CA SER A 49 -8.67 -8.60 12.03
C SER A 49 -9.51 -7.95 13.14
N GLU A 50 -10.43 -8.70 13.73
CA GLU A 50 -11.21 -8.26 14.89
C GLU A 50 -10.31 -7.88 16.08
N GLU A 51 -9.29 -8.69 16.37
CA GLU A 51 -8.34 -8.41 17.44
C GLU A 51 -7.51 -7.14 17.15
N PHE A 52 -7.05 -6.98 15.92
CA PHE A 52 -6.34 -5.77 15.50
C PHE A 52 -7.22 -4.53 15.66
N ASP A 53 -8.49 -4.59 15.25
CA ASP A 53 -9.43 -3.49 15.37
C ASP A 53 -9.72 -3.16 16.84
N ARG A 54 -9.87 -4.18 17.70
CA ARG A 54 -10.04 -4.00 19.15
C ARG A 54 -8.85 -3.29 19.77
N ILE A 55 -7.62 -3.72 19.45
CA ILE A 55 -6.40 -3.09 19.94
C ILE A 55 -6.29 -1.65 19.39
N ALA A 56 -6.56 -1.43 18.11
CA ALA A 56 -6.53 -0.09 17.53
C ALA A 56 -7.53 0.86 18.21
N GLN A 57 -8.74 0.36 18.49
CA GLN A 57 -9.79 1.13 19.15
C GLN A 57 -9.42 1.48 20.60
N SER A 58 -8.78 0.58 21.35
CA SER A 58 -8.40 0.83 22.75
C SER A 58 -7.38 1.97 22.90
N PHE A 59 -6.49 2.16 21.92
CA PHE A 59 -5.52 3.24 21.92
C PHE A 59 -6.00 4.51 21.19
N SER A 60 -7.13 4.46 20.47
CA SER A 60 -7.59 5.55 19.62
C SER A 60 -7.78 6.88 20.37
N GLU A 61 -8.38 6.84 21.56
CA GLU A 61 -8.63 8.02 22.38
C GLU A 61 -7.35 8.59 22.98
N GLU A 62 -6.41 7.74 23.40
CA GLU A 62 -5.11 8.18 23.91
C GLU A 62 -4.26 8.82 22.81
N LEU A 63 -4.22 8.20 21.63
CA LEU A 63 -3.54 8.78 20.46
C LEU A 63 -4.15 10.13 20.09
N ARG A 64 -5.48 10.24 20.05
CA ARG A 64 -6.17 11.50 19.75
C ARG A 64 -5.88 12.58 20.80
N ARG A 65 -5.91 12.23 22.09
CA ARG A 65 -5.58 13.17 23.18
C ARG A 65 -4.14 13.65 23.10
N ASN A 66 -3.19 12.73 22.89
CA ASN A 66 -1.78 13.07 22.73
C ASN A 66 -1.54 13.95 21.50
N GLN A 67 -2.17 13.63 20.36
CA GLN A 67 -2.07 14.44 19.15
C GLN A 67 -2.61 15.86 19.38
N ASN A 68 -3.83 15.98 19.91
CA ASN A 68 -4.43 17.28 20.22
C ASN A 68 -3.57 18.11 21.20
N ARG A 69 -3.01 17.46 22.23
CA ARG A 69 -2.14 18.14 23.20
C ARG A 69 -0.83 18.60 22.56
N ARG A 70 -0.23 17.77 21.71
CA ARG A 70 0.98 18.13 20.94
C ARG A 70 0.70 19.31 20.02
N ASP A 71 -0.42 19.31 19.32
CA ASP A 71 -0.79 20.38 18.38
C ASP A 71 -1.02 21.70 19.12
N ALA A 72 -1.77 21.67 20.24
CA ALA A 72 -2.00 22.84 21.08
C ALA A 72 -0.68 23.42 21.65
N LEU A 73 0.21 22.57 22.17
CA LEU A 73 1.51 23.00 22.67
C LEU A 73 2.40 23.55 21.55
N THR A 74 2.40 22.90 20.39
CA THR A 74 3.17 23.35 19.22
C THR A 74 2.70 24.74 18.76
N ALA A 75 1.39 24.95 18.68
CA ALA A 75 0.80 26.23 18.32
C ALA A 75 1.19 27.33 19.33
N GLY A 76 1.05 27.07 20.63
CA GLY A 76 1.42 28.04 21.67
C GLY A 76 2.91 28.38 21.69
N VAL A 77 3.78 27.38 21.52
CA VAL A 77 5.24 27.63 21.40
C VAL A 77 5.56 28.44 20.16
N ALA A 78 4.94 28.13 19.02
CA ALA A 78 5.15 28.86 17.77
C ALA A 78 4.69 30.32 17.89
N GLU A 79 3.48 30.57 18.41
CA GLU A 79 2.95 31.91 18.62
C GLU A 79 3.87 32.77 19.50
N TRP A 80 4.31 32.21 20.63
CA TRP A 80 5.25 32.92 21.52
C TRP A 80 6.62 33.14 20.86
N CYS A 81 7.17 32.14 20.16
CA CYS A 81 8.47 32.27 19.50
C CYS A 81 8.45 33.28 18.35
N GLU A 82 7.35 33.41 17.61
CA GLU A 82 7.20 34.43 16.57
C GLU A 82 7.08 35.83 17.19
N ALA A 83 6.32 35.99 18.27
CA ALA A 83 6.18 37.26 18.98
C ALA A 83 7.49 37.75 19.64
N ASN A 84 8.29 36.82 20.18
CA ASN A 84 9.52 37.12 20.94
C ASN A 84 10.80 36.85 20.14
N ARG A 85 10.67 36.78 18.80
CA ARG A 85 11.75 36.33 17.92
C ARG A 85 13.05 37.13 18.06
N ALA A 86 12.95 38.44 18.27
CA ALA A 86 14.11 39.32 18.43
C ALA A 86 14.85 39.13 19.76
N GLU A 87 14.16 38.66 20.81
CA GLU A 87 14.73 38.41 22.13
C GLU A 87 15.50 37.09 22.17
N ILE A 88 14.95 36.05 21.53
CA ILE A 88 15.50 34.69 21.60
C ILE A 88 16.53 34.36 20.51
N LEU A 89 16.64 35.19 19.47
CA LEU A 89 17.63 35.02 18.39
C LEU A 89 18.78 36.01 18.50
N GLU A 90 19.99 35.48 18.54
CA GLU A 90 21.19 36.28 18.29
C GLU A 90 21.20 36.82 16.84
N LYS A 91 21.76 38.02 16.67
CA LYS A 91 21.83 38.71 15.37
C LYS A 91 22.45 37.80 14.29
N GLY A 92 21.68 37.54 13.22
CA GLY A 92 22.11 36.72 12.08
C GLY A 92 21.87 35.21 12.24
N LYS A 93 21.43 34.72 13.40
CA LYS A 93 21.06 33.31 13.60
C LYS A 93 19.59 33.06 13.26
N LYS A 94 19.28 31.82 12.91
CA LYS A 94 17.91 31.33 12.63
C LYS A 94 17.52 30.16 13.54
N THR A 95 18.23 29.95 14.62
CA THR A 95 18.00 28.87 15.59
C THR A 95 18.19 29.43 16.98
N ALA A 96 17.25 29.15 17.88
CA ALA A 96 17.35 29.45 19.31
C ALA A 96 17.35 28.14 20.11
N ASN A 97 18.18 28.06 21.15
CA ASN A 97 18.14 26.98 22.13
C ASN A 97 17.39 27.48 23.37
N LEU A 98 16.29 26.82 23.72
CA LEU A 98 15.42 27.19 24.84
C LEU A 98 15.69 26.33 26.09
N GLY A 99 16.84 25.64 26.15
CA GLY A 99 17.25 24.76 27.24
C GLY A 99 16.63 23.36 27.14
N SER A 100 15.31 23.27 27.03
CA SER A 100 14.58 21.99 26.86
C SER A 100 14.53 21.48 25.42
N GLY A 101 14.97 22.30 24.47
CA GLY A 101 14.94 22.00 23.05
C GLY A 101 15.39 23.18 22.21
N LYS A 102 15.31 22.99 20.88
CA LYS A 102 15.69 24.03 19.91
C LYS A 102 14.52 24.35 18.98
N VAL A 103 14.40 25.62 18.63
CA VAL A 103 13.48 26.12 17.60
C VAL A 103 14.30 26.73 16.47
N SER A 104 13.85 26.59 15.22
CA SER A 104 14.57 27.14 14.08
C SER A 104 13.64 27.63 12.98
N TRP A 105 14.00 28.74 12.36
CA TRP A 105 13.32 29.32 11.21
C TRP A 105 14.02 28.87 9.94
N ARG A 106 13.33 28.07 9.15
CA ARG A 106 13.79 27.60 7.84
C ARG A 106 12.78 28.04 6.80
N ASN A 107 13.27 28.51 5.66
CA ASN A 107 12.41 28.60 4.49
C ASN A 107 12.19 27.16 4.03
N GLY A 108 10.93 26.74 3.96
CA GLY A 108 10.59 25.47 3.34
C GLY A 108 11.06 25.45 1.88
N ALA A 109 11.27 24.25 1.34
CA ALA A 109 11.40 24.11 -0.11
C ALA A 109 10.14 24.68 -0.79
N ARG A 110 10.29 25.20 -2.01
CA ARG A 110 9.14 25.59 -2.82
C ARG A 110 8.23 24.36 -3.00
N SER A 111 6.97 24.49 -2.61
CA SER A 111 5.96 23.47 -2.83
C SER A 111 4.96 23.94 -3.88
N VAL A 112 4.44 22.99 -4.66
CA VAL A 112 3.32 23.21 -5.57
C VAL A 112 2.05 22.75 -4.85
N VAL A 113 1.04 23.61 -4.78
CA VAL A 113 -0.27 23.30 -4.20
C VAL A 113 -1.30 23.43 -5.31
N LEU A 114 -2.09 22.38 -5.52
CA LEU A 114 -3.21 22.41 -6.46
C LEU A 114 -4.45 22.90 -5.71
N THR A 115 -5.04 24.00 -6.16
CA THR A 115 -6.24 24.60 -5.58
C THR A 115 -7.53 24.16 -6.26
N ARG A 116 -7.41 23.45 -7.39
CA ARG A 116 -8.50 22.89 -8.20
C ARG A 116 -8.23 21.43 -8.50
N ASP A 117 -9.21 20.77 -9.10
CA ASP A 117 -9.07 19.43 -9.62
C ASP A 117 -7.86 19.31 -10.57
N GLU A 118 -7.05 18.28 -10.35
CA GLU A 118 -5.80 18.07 -11.08
C GLU A 118 -6.05 17.84 -12.59
N ALA A 119 -7.16 17.19 -12.97
CA ALA A 119 -7.45 16.92 -14.38
C ALA A 119 -7.86 18.18 -15.15
N GLU A 120 -8.51 19.15 -14.50
CA GLU A 120 -8.74 20.49 -15.07
C GLU A 120 -7.43 21.22 -15.33
N ILE A 121 -6.54 21.24 -14.34
CA ILE A 121 -5.23 21.89 -14.43
C ILE A 121 -4.41 21.24 -15.56
N ILE A 122 -4.38 19.90 -15.64
CA ILE A 122 -3.70 19.18 -16.72
C ILE A 122 -4.27 19.55 -18.09
N ARG A 123 -5.60 19.70 -18.24
CA ARG A 123 -6.23 20.10 -19.50
C ARG A 123 -5.83 21.51 -19.93
N GLU A 124 -5.76 22.43 -18.98
CA GLU A 124 -5.28 23.80 -19.24
C GLU A 124 -3.80 23.81 -19.61
N CYS A 125 -2.96 23.08 -18.88
CA CYS A 125 -1.54 22.92 -19.21
C CYS A 125 -1.36 22.36 -20.63
N LYS A 126 -2.13 21.33 -21.01
CA LYS A 126 -2.13 20.78 -22.39
C LYS A 126 -2.54 21.82 -23.43
N ARG A 127 -3.59 22.62 -23.15
CA ARG A 127 -4.05 23.68 -24.05
C ARG A 127 -3.02 24.80 -24.20
N GLY A 128 -2.29 25.10 -23.12
CA GLY A 128 -1.23 26.09 -23.08
C GLY A 128 0.14 25.59 -23.56
N GLY A 129 0.26 24.32 -23.96
CA GLY A 129 1.53 23.74 -24.41
C GLY A 129 2.54 23.44 -23.30
N LEU A 130 2.15 23.47 -22.03
CA LEU A 130 2.99 23.22 -20.84
C LEU A 130 3.12 21.72 -20.56
N LEU A 131 3.56 20.96 -21.57
CA LEU A 131 3.64 19.49 -21.49
C LEU A 131 4.78 19.00 -20.59
N ASP A 132 5.83 19.80 -20.40
CA ASP A 132 6.97 19.53 -19.52
C ASP A 132 6.57 19.50 -18.03
N LEU A 133 5.44 20.10 -17.67
CA LEU A 133 4.90 20.10 -16.31
C LEU A 133 4.02 18.88 -16.00
N ILE A 134 3.75 18.02 -16.99
CA ILE A 134 2.85 16.87 -16.85
C ILE A 134 3.68 15.59 -16.83
N ALA A 135 3.62 14.86 -15.72
CA ALA A 135 4.22 13.53 -15.64
C ALA A 135 3.42 12.53 -16.49
N ILE A 136 4.08 11.90 -17.46
CA ILE A 136 3.49 10.84 -18.29
C ILE A 136 3.96 9.49 -17.74
N ARG A 137 3.01 8.64 -17.35
CA ARG A 137 3.29 7.25 -16.95
C ARG A 137 2.68 6.30 -17.97
N GLU A 138 3.50 5.85 -18.91
CA GLU A 138 3.10 4.85 -19.89
C GLU A 138 3.26 3.45 -19.31
N SER A 139 2.31 2.58 -19.64
CA SER A 139 2.39 1.15 -19.35
C SER A 139 1.91 0.39 -20.58
N ILE A 140 2.51 -0.78 -20.81
CA ILE A 140 2.07 -1.66 -21.89
C ILE A 140 0.70 -2.23 -21.52
N ASP A 141 -0.30 -1.97 -22.36
CA ASP A 141 -1.61 -2.62 -22.24
C ASP A 141 -1.50 -4.08 -22.73
N LYS A 142 -1.22 -4.98 -21.79
CA LYS A 142 -1.12 -6.42 -22.05
C LYS A 142 -2.42 -6.98 -22.63
N SER A 143 -3.58 -6.44 -22.29
CA SER A 143 -4.87 -6.89 -22.82
C SER A 143 -5.02 -6.50 -24.28
N ALA A 144 -4.62 -5.28 -24.67
CA ALA A 144 -4.61 -4.85 -26.06
C ALA A 144 -3.62 -5.66 -26.92
N VAL A 145 -2.46 -5.99 -26.35
CA VAL A 145 -1.46 -6.88 -26.97
C VAL A 145 -2.04 -8.28 -27.20
N LEU A 146 -2.72 -8.87 -26.20
CA LEU A 146 -3.36 -10.18 -26.34
C LEU A 146 -4.51 -10.18 -27.36
N LYS A 147 -5.22 -9.06 -27.52
CA LYS A 147 -6.27 -8.91 -28.55
C LYS A 147 -5.68 -8.79 -29.97
N ASN A 148 -4.46 -8.28 -30.11
CA ASN A 148 -3.81 -8.04 -31.40
C ASN A 148 -2.34 -8.48 -31.37
N PRO A 149 -2.05 -9.79 -31.23
CA PRO A 149 -0.70 -10.28 -31.01
C PRO A 149 0.26 -9.95 -32.17
N GLY A 150 -0.23 -9.94 -33.42
CA GLY A 150 0.59 -9.58 -34.59
C GLY A 150 1.15 -8.15 -34.54
N ARG A 151 0.53 -7.23 -33.77
CA ARG A 151 0.98 -5.84 -33.67
C ARG A 151 2.23 -5.65 -32.81
N ILE A 152 2.59 -6.66 -32.02
CA ILE A 152 3.79 -6.63 -31.16
C ILE A 152 4.93 -7.49 -31.73
N GLU A 153 4.70 -8.16 -32.86
CA GLU A 153 5.75 -8.95 -33.53
C GLU A 153 6.93 -8.04 -33.90
N GLY A 154 8.13 -8.45 -33.48
CA GLY A 154 9.37 -7.69 -33.72
C GLY A 154 9.74 -6.68 -32.62
N VAL A 155 8.91 -6.48 -31.59
CA VAL A 155 9.30 -5.67 -30.43
C VAL A 155 10.20 -6.47 -29.50
N GLU A 156 11.46 -6.09 -29.41
CA GLU A 156 12.44 -6.71 -28.52
C GLU A 156 11.99 -6.64 -27.05
N GLY A 157 12.10 -7.76 -26.33
CA GLY A 157 11.73 -7.86 -24.92
C GLY A 157 10.24 -8.17 -24.65
N VAL A 158 9.41 -8.38 -25.69
CA VAL A 158 8.03 -8.84 -25.52
C VAL A 158 7.84 -10.23 -26.10
N SER A 159 7.53 -11.20 -25.24
CA SER A 159 7.15 -12.56 -25.62
C SER A 159 5.71 -12.86 -25.21
N ILE A 160 4.89 -13.36 -26.13
CA ILE A 160 3.56 -13.89 -25.82
C ILE A 160 3.70 -15.39 -25.60
N ALA A 161 3.74 -15.82 -24.34
CA ALA A 161 3.75 -17.23 -24.00
C ALA A 161 2.37 -17.84 -24.24
N ARG A 162 2.33 -19.03 -24.85
CA ARG A 162 1.11 -19.82 -24.90
C ARG A 162 0.80 -20.29 -23.48
N GLY A 163 -0.43 -20.03 -23.00
CA GLY A 163 -0.85 -20.53 -21.70
C GLY A 163 -0.74 -22.05 -21.65
N GLU A 164 -0.01 -22.55 -20.67
CA GLU A 164 0.05 -23.99 -20.40
C GLU A 164 -1.28 -24.46 -19.80
N GLU A 165 -1.56 -25.75 -19.94
CA GLU A 165 -2.71 -26.37 -19.25
C GLU A 165 -2.54 -26.20 -17.73
N THR A 166 -3.46 -25.46 -17.10
CA THR A 166 -3.41 -25.23 -15.66
C THR A 166 -4.23 -26.27 -14.92
N PHE A 167 -3.59 -27.04 -14.05
CA PHE A 167 -4.29 -27.90 -13.10
C PHE A 167 -4.80 -27.09 -11.90
N ARG A 168 -6.09 -27.19 -11.59
CA ARG A 168 -6.72 -26.47 -10.48
C ARG A 168 -7.46 -27.45 -9.55
N ILE A 169 -7.33 -27.22 -8.24
CA ILE A 169 -8.14 -27.88 -7.21
C ILE A 169 -9.08 -26.85 -6.57
N GLU A 170 -10.38 -27.11 -6.69
CA GLU A 170 -11.45 -26.35 -6.04
C GLU A 170 -12.15 -27.28 -5.03
N PRO A 171 -11.79 -27.20 -3.72
CA PRO A 171 -12.51 -27.90 -2.68
C PRO A 171 -13.95 -27.40 -2.58
N PHE A 172 -14.85 -28.26 -2.08
CA PHE A 172 -16.23 -27.86 -1.81
C PHE A 172 -16.29 -26.76 -0.72
N GLU A 173 -16.98 -25.67 -1.06
CA GLU A 173 -17.27 -24.52 -0.21
C GLU A 173 -18.79 -24.48 0.02
N PRO A 174 -19.30 -24.83 1.23
CA PRO A 174 -20.72 -24.74 1.52
C PRO A 174 -21.23 -23.31 1.33
N GLY A 175 -22.20 -23.10 0.41
CA GLY A 175 -22.80 -21.79 0.15
C GLY A 175 -22.20 -21.00 -1.02
N ALA A 176 -21.20 -21.53 -1.74
CA ALA A 176 -20.66 -20.89 -2.95
C ALA A 176 -21.56 -21.09 -4.20
N ASP A 177 -22.41 -22.13 -4.23
CA ASP A 177 -23.30 -22.47 -5.35
C ASP A 177 -24.64 -21.70 -5.36
N ILE A 178 -24.68 -20.50 -4.78
CA ILE A 178 -25.85 -19.61 -4.88
C ILE A 178 -25.44 -18.28 -5.52
N ARG A 179 -25.12 -18.33 -6.82
CA ARG A 179 -25.42 -17.33 -7.87
C ARG A 179 -24.70 -17.64 -9.18
#